data_AF-A0A5J4PFF7-F1
#
_entry.id   AF-A0A5J4PFF7-F1
#
_cell.length_a   1.000
_cell.length_b   1.000
_cell.length_c   1.000
_cell.angle_alpha   90.00
_cell.angle_beta   90.00
_cell.angle_gamma   90.00
#
_symmetry.space_group_name_H-M   'P 1'
#
loop_
_entity.id
_entity.type
_entity.pdbx_description
1 polymer ?
#
loop_
_entity_poly.entity_id
_entity_poly.type
_entity_poly.pdbx_seq_one_letter_code
_entity_poly.pdbx_strand_id
1 'polypeptide(L)'
;EDVLKRLNELVADAENASKQELDSLKQTFYRLHNAELEADKKRFVEAGGAVEDYVPEPDKQEDEFKKLMTAIRERRSVLAVEEEKHKEENLKSKLSVIERLKELVETSEDANKSYNDFKRLQQEWNEIKQVPQGKVKELWRSYQLYVEKFYDILKLNNEFREYDFKKNLEIKTRLCEAAERLADESDVISAFHQLQKLHQEFRDTGPVARDLRDDVWNRFKAASTNVNRLHQQHFDQLKEVELQNLDQKTVICEIVEAIDYVSLTSFNT
;
A
#
# COMPACT_ATOMS: atom_id res chain seq x y z
N GLU A 1 20.69 -22.89 -4.37
CA GLU A 1 19.41 -23.50 -4.79
C GLU A 1 18.16 -22.74 -4.34
N ASP A 2 18.01 -22.39 -3.06
CA ASP A 2 16.77 -21.77 -2.55
C ASP A 2 16.39 -20.43 -3.21
N VAL A 3 17.36 -19.61 -3.60
CA VAL A 3 17.11 -18.31 -4.24
C VAL A 3 16.49 -18.47 -5.63
N LEU A 4 17.03 -19.38 -6.46
CA LEU A 4 16.50 -19.63 -7.81
C LEU A 4 15.10 -20.24 -7.75
N LYS A 5 14.86 -21.14 -6.80
CA LYS A 5 13.52 -21.70 -6.55
C LYS A 5 12.52 -20.59 -6.20
N ARG A 6 12.88 -19.69 -5.27
CA ARG A 6 12.01 -18.57 -4.90
C ARG A 6 11.76 -17.62 -6.06
N LEU A 7 12.77 -17.31 -6.87
CA LEU A 7 12.59 -16.49 -8.08
C LEU A 7 11.66 -17.15 -9.09
N ASN A 8 11.73 -18.46 -9.28
CA ASN A 8 10.80 -19.20 -10.14
C ASN A 8 9.34 -19.09 -9.65
N GLU A 9 9.11 -19.18 -8.33
CA GLU A 9 7.78 -18.93 -7.75
C GLU A 9 7.30 -17.49 -8.02
N LEU A 10 8.18 -16.51 -7.84
CA LEU A 10 7.87 -15.09 -8.09
C LEU A 10 7.65 -14.76 -9.57
N VAL A 11 8.17 -15.56 -10.50
CA VAL A 11 7.81 -15.42 -11.91
C VAL A 11 6.31 -15.70 -12.09
N ALA A 12 5.78 -16.75 -11.46
CA ALA A 12 4.35 -17.09 -11.51
C ALA A 12 3.49 -16.08 -10.74
N ASP A 13 4.01 -15.52 -9.66
CA ASP A 13 3.34 -14.55 -8.77
C ASP A 13 3.96 -13.15 -8.87
N ALA A 14 4.15 -12.68 -10.10
CA ALA A 14 4.86 -11.42 -10.34
C ALA A 14 4.13 -10.19 -9.80
N GLU A 15 2.80 -10.28 -9.58
CA GLU A 15 1.98 -9.21 -8.99
C GLU A 15 2.35 -8.93 -7.52
N ASN A 16 2.69 -9.98 -6.76
CA ASN A 16 3.02 -9.86 -5.34
C ASN A 16 4.53 -9.74 -5.08
N ALA A 17 5.35 -9.82 -6.13
CA ALA A 17 6.80 -9.70 -6.05
C ALA A 17 7.23 -8.27 -5.64
N SER A 18 7.48 -8.09 -4.34
CA SER A 18 7.88 -6.80 -3.78
C SER A 18 9.31 -6.41 -4.21
N LYS A 19 9.57 -5.10 -4.31
CA LYS A 19 10.92 -4.61 -4.61
C LYS A 19 11.93 -5.05 -3.54
N GLN A 20 11.54 -4.99 -2.26
CA GLN A 20 12.40 -5.38 -1.14
C GLN A 20 12.78 -6.86 -1.19
N GLU A 21 11.83 -7.74 -1.51
CA GLU A 21 12.11 -9.17 -1.66
C GLU A 21 13.08 -9.43 -2.82
N LEU A 22 12.86 -8.80 -3.98
CA LEU A 22 13.75 -8.95 -5.13
C LEU A 22 15.17 -8.44 -4.85
N ASP A 23 15.30 -7.31 -4.14
CA ASP A 23 16.59 -6.75 -3.76
C ASP A 23 17.30 -7.67 -2.73
N SER A 24 16.56 -8.24 -1.78
CA SER A 24 17.07 -9.20 -0.79
C SER A 24 17.54 -10.51 -1.44
N LEU A 25 16.75 -11.07 -2.37
CA LEU A 25 17.11 -12.27 -3.12
C LEU A 25 18.36 -12.04 -3.97
N LYS A 26 18.46 -10.86 -4.61
CA LYS A 26 19.66 -10.46 -5.36
C LYS A 26 20.90 -10.38 -4.47
N GLN A 27 20.79 -9.73 -3.31
CA GLN A 27 21.90 -9.65 -2.36
C GLN A 27 22.32 -11.05 -1.87
N THR A 28 21.34 -11.89 -1.54
CA THR A 28 21.58 -13.26 -1.07
C THR A 28 22.27 -14.10 -2.13
N PHE A 29 21.83 -14.03 -3.39
CA PHE A 29 22.44 -14.74 -4.51
C PHE A 29 23.91 -14.36 -4.69
N TYR A 30 24.20 -13.07 -4.86
CA TYR A 30 25.57 -12.61 -5.11
C TYR A 30 26.50 -12.83 -3.91
N ARG A 31 25.99 -12.78 -2.68
CA ARG A 31 26.78 -13.14 -1.50
C ARG A 31 27.22 -14.61 -1.52
N LEU A 32 26.31 -15.53 -1.88
CA LEU A 32 26.61 -16.96 -1.96
C LEU A 32 27.54 -17.25 -3.14
N HIS A 33 27.22 -16.70 -4.32
CA HIS A 33 28.02 -16.87 -5.53
C HIS A 33 29.46 -16.37 -5.35
N ASN A 34 29.66 -15.18 -4.78
CA ASN A 34 31.00 -14.67 -4.51
C ASN A 34 31.76 -15.52 -3.49
N ALA A 35 31.08 -16.09 -2.49
CA ALA A 35 31.70 -16.98 -1.52
C ALA A 35 32.16 -18.30 -2.16
N GLU A 36 31.40 -18.84 -3.12
CA GLU A 36 31.77 -20.02 -3.90
C GLU A 36 32.97 -19.74 -4.80
N LEU A 37 32.96 -18.61 -5.53
CA LEU A 37 34.10 -18.18 -6.34
C LEU A 37 35.37 -18.03 -5.51
N GLU A 38 35.27 -17.43 -4.32
CA GLU A 38 36.42 -17.26 -3.44
C GLU A 38 36.92 -18.59 -2.87
N ALA A 39 36.04 -19.54 -2.59
CA ALA A 39 36.41 -20.89 -2.18
C ALA A 39 37.11 -21.67 -3.30
N ASP A 40 36.61 -21.57 -4.54
CA ASP A 40 37.20 -22.24 -5.70
C ASP A 40 38.54 -21.61 -6.09
N LYS A 41 38.66 -20.28 -6.02
CA LYS A 41 39.93 -19.58 -6.16
C LYS A 41 40.95 -20.04 -5.12
N LYS A 42 40.52 -20.20 -3.86
CA LYS A 42 41.40 -20.70 -2.79
C LYS A 42 41.86 -22.14 -3.07
N ARG A 43 40.96 -23.03 -3.49
CA ARG A 43 41.30 -24.42 -3.88
C ARG A 43 42.28 -24.47 -5.05
N PHE A 44 42.13 -23.59 -6.03
CA PHE A 44 43.05 -23.49 -7.17
C PHE A 44 44.46 -23.11 -6.75
N VAL A 45 44.58 -22.14 -5.83
CA VAL A 45 45.88 -21.70 -5.27
C VAL A 45 46.51 -22.80 -4.40
N GLU A 46 45.72 -23.49 -3.56
CA GLU A 46 46.18 -24.62 -2.75
C GLU A 46 46.65 -25.81 -3.60
N ALA A 47 46.07 -26.01 -4.78
CA ALA A 47 46.51 -27.01 -5.75
C ALA A 47 47.79 -26.61 -6.51
N GLY A 48 48.39 -25.45 -6.19
CA GLY A 48 49.66 -24.97 -6.75
C GLY A 48 49.52 -24.02 -7.95
N GLY A 49 48.31 -23.54 -8.26
CA GLY A 49 48.08 -22.53 -9.30
C GLY A 49 48.45 -21.12 -8.82
N ALA A 50 48.93 -20.26 -9.72
CA ALA A 50 49.14 -18.84 -9.41
C ALA A 50 47.80 -18.09 -9.41
N VAL A 51 47.60 -17.16 -8.48
CA VAL A 51 46.35 -16.38 -8.33
C VAL A 51 45.94 -15.69 -9.64
N GLU A 52 46.93 -15.25 -10.42
CA GLU A 52 46.76 -14.51 -11.67
C GLU A 52 46.23 -15.37 -12.82
N ASP A 53 46.38 -16.69 -12.71
CA ASP A 53 45.93 -17.67 -13.71
C ASP A 53 44.53 -18.21 -13.42
N TYR A 54 43.90 -17.81 -12.31
CA TYR A 54 42.55 -18.24 -11.97
C TYR A 54 41.52 -17.57 -12.87
N VAL A 55 40.79 -18.39 -13.63
CA VAL A 55 39.66 -17.96 -14.46
C VAL A 55 38.39 -18.60 -13.90
N PRO A 56 37.41 -17.81 -13.43
CA PRO A 56 36.12 -18.34 -13.00
C PRO A 56 35.42 -19.09 -14.14
N GLU A 57 34.88 -20.28 -13.84
CA GLU A 57 34.06 -20.99 -14.81
C GLU A 57 32.72 -20.27 -15.02
N PRO A 58 32.14 -20.34 -16.24
CA PRO A 58 30.81 -19.77 -16.49
C PRO A 58 29.73 -20.43 -15.62
N ASP A 59 29.08 -19.64 -14.78
CA ASP A 59 28.04 -20.13 -13.88
C ASP A 59 26.65 -20.11 -14.54
N LYS A 60 26.13 -21.32 -14.82
CA LYS A 60 24.77 -21.51 -15.34
C LYS A 60 23.70 -21.00 -14.38
N GLN A 61 23.95 -21.01 -13.07
CA GLN A 61 23.02 -20.51 -12.06
C GLN A 61 22.92 -18.99 -12.09
N GLU A 62 24.02 -18.27 -12.34
CA GLU A 62 23.99 -16.82 -12.53
C GLU A 62 23.20 -16.43 -13.80
N ASP A 63 23.37 -17.18 -14.89
CA ASP A 63 22.60 -16.96 -16.12
C ASP A 63 21.10 -17.21 -15.90
N GLU A 64 20.73 -18.27 -15.18
CA GLU A 64 19.34 -18.55 -14.83
C GLU A 64 18.77 -17.45 -13.92
N PHE A 65 19.52 -17.02 -12.91
CA PHE A 65 19.16 -15.91 -12.03
C PHE A 65 18.83 -14.64 -12.82
N LYS A 66 19.73 -14.23 -13.74
CA LYS A 66 19.54 -13.04 -14.58
C LYS A 66 18.29 -13.15 -15.45
N LYS A 67 18.03 -14.33 -16.03
CA LYS A 67 16.82 -14.60 -16.83
C LYS A 67 15.56 -14.46 -15.99
N LEU A 68 15.50 -15.08 -14.82
CA LEU A 68 14.32 -15.02 -13.92
C LEU A 68 14.07 -13.58 -13.44
N MET A 69 15.12 -12.87 -13.03
CA MET A 69 15.00 -11.46 -12.63
C MET A 69 14.48 -10.55 -13.75
N THR A 70 14.89 -10.82 -15.00
CA THR A 70 14.40 -10.08 -16.17
C THR A 70 12.93 -10.39 -16.44
N ALA A 71 12.56 -11.67 -16.42
CA ALA A 71 11.17 -12.11 -16.61
C ALA A 71 10.22 -11.50 -15.55
N ILE A 72 10.61 -11.47 -14.28
CA ILE A 72 9.81 -10.83 -13.22
C ILE A 72 9.64 -9.33 -13.49
N ARG A 73 10.73 -8.63 -13.86
CA ARG A 73 10.68 -7.19 -14.17
C ARG A 73 9.75 -6.88 -15.34
N GLU A 74 9.84 -7.66 -16.41
CA GLU A 74 8.98 -7.51 -17.60
C GLU A 74 7.51 -7.75 -17.25
N ARG A 75 7.19 -8.85 -16.54
CA ARG A 75 5.81 -9.13 -16.09
C ARG A 75 5.26 -8.01 -15.21
N ARG A 76 6.04 -7.52 -14.25
CA ARG A 76 5.66 -6.38 -13.40
C ARG A 76 5.43 -5.10 -14.20
N SER A 77 6.24 -4.86 -15.22
CA SER A 77 6.06 -3.71 -16.11
C SER A 77 4.73 -3.80 -16.88
N VAL A 78 4.38 -4.97 -17.39
CA VAL A 78 3.10 -5.19 -18.08
C VAL A 78 1.93 -4.98 -17.12
N LEU A 79 1.96 -5.59 -15.93
CA LEU A 79 0.92 -5.43 -14.92
C LEU A 79 0.73 -3.97 -14.50
N ALA A 80 1.82 -3.22 -14.32
CA ALA A 80 1.75 -1.80 -13.98
C ALA A 80 1.09 -0.96 -15.09
N VAL A 81 1.37 -1.28 -16.36
CA VAL A 81 0.74 -0.60 -17.51
C VAL A 81 -0.75 -0.93 -17.59
N GLU A 82 -1.14 -2.19 -17.35
CA GLU A 82 -2.54 -2.61 -17.30
C GLU A 82 -3.30 -1.94 -16.16
N GLU A 83 -2.71 -1.91 -14.96
CA GLU A 83 -3.29 -1.25 -13.79
C GLU A 83 -3.51 0.25 -14.04
N GLU A 84 -2.54 0.93 -14.68
CA GLU A 84 -2.67 2.35 -15.02
C GLU A 84 -3.77 2.57 -16.05
N LYS A 85 -3.89 1.69 -17.05
CA LYS A 85 -4.99 1.75 -18.02
C LYS A 85 -6.35 1.58 -17.34
N HIS A 86 -6.48 0.63 -16.42
CA HIS A 86 -7.70 0.45 -15.63
C HIS A 86 -8.04 1.69 -14.78
N LYS A 87 -7.05 2.33 -14.17
CA LYS A 87 -7.24 3.60 -13.43
C LYS A 87 -7.75 4.71 -14.36
N GLU A 88 -7.20 4.85 -15.56
CA GLU A 88 -7.64 5.83 -16.56
C GLU A 88 -9.07 5.56 -17.08
N GLU A 89 -9.44 4.29 -17.28
CA GLU A 89 -10.82 3.91 -17.63
C GLU A 89 -11.80 4.26 -16.51
N ASN A 90 -11.45 3.95 -15.26
CA ASN A 90 -12.25 4.32 -14.08
C ASN A 90 -12.36 5.84 -13.90
N LEU A 91 -11.31 6.61 -14.22
CA LEU A 91 -11.35 8.07 -14.23
C LEU A 91 -12.41 8.58 -15.20
N LYS A 92 -12.43 8.07 -16.43
CA LYS A 92 -13.45 8.42 -17.44
C LYS A 92 -14.86 8.07 -16.95
N SER A 93 -15.04 6.91 -16.34
CA SER A 93 -16.32 6.50 -15.76
C SER A 93 -16.78 7.44 -14.64
N LYS A 94 -15.90 7.82 -13.69
CA LYS A 94 -16.24 8.79 -12.64
C LYS A 94 -16.57 10.17 -13.20
N LEU A 95 -15.86 10.64 -14.22
CA LEU A 95 -16.18 11.90 -14.91
C LEU A 95 -17.55 11.84 -15.58
N SER A 96 -17.89 10.73 -16.24
CA SER A 96 -19.21 10.53 -16.83
C SER A 96 -20.34 10.53 -15.78
N VAL A 97 -20.11 9.96 -14.59
CA VAL A 97 -21.06 10.05 -13.47
C VAL A 97 -21.26 11.50 -13.04
N ILE A 98 -20.18 12.28 -12.92
CA ILE A 98 -20.24 13.70 -12.55
C ILE A 98 -21.04 14.52 -13.59
N GLU A 99 -20.79 14.31 -14.88
CA GLU A 99 -21.54 15.02 -15.93
C GLU A 99 -23.03 14.64 -15.90
N ARG A 100 -23.37 13.35 -15.74
CA ARG A 100 -24.78 12.93 -15.59
C ARG A 100 -25.44 13.50 -14.33
N LEU A 101 -24.70 13.63 -13.21
CA LEU A 101 -25.19 14.30 -12.01
C LEU A 101 -25.44 15.79 -12.25
N LYS A 102 -24.55 16.45 -12.99
CA LYS A 102 -24.71 17.86 -13.37
C LYS A 102 -25.95 18.04 -14.23
N GLU A 103 -26.13 17.24 -15.28
CA GLU A 103 -27.32 17.26 -16.14
C GLU A 103 -28.59 17.03 -15.31
N LEU A 104 -28.57 16.07 -14.38
CA LEU A 104 -29.69 15.79 -13.49
C LEU A 104 -30.07 17.01 -12.63
N VAL A 105 -29.08 17.73 -12.12
CA VAL A 105 -29.28 18.95 -11.33
C VAL A 105 -29.78 20.12 -12.19
N GLU A 106 -29.35 20.22 -13.45
CA GLU A 106 -29.70 21.32 -14.35
C GLU A 106 -31.06 21.15 -15.04
N THR A 107 -31.50 19.91 -15.24
CA THR A 107 -32.71 19.58 -16.03
C THR A 107 -33.90 19.10 -15.21
N SER A 108 -33.69 18.73 -13.94
CA SER A 108 -34.77 18.18 -13.11
C SER A 108 -35.75 19.27 -12.67
N GLU A 109 -36.93 19.30 -13.27
CA GLU A 109 -38.09 20.05 -12.79
C GLU A 109 -38.85 19.30 -11.68
N ASP A 110 -38.69 17.96 -11.61
CA ASP A 110 -39.32 17.07 -10.63
C ASP A 110 -38.26 16.20 -9.94
N ALA A 111 -37.85 16.65 -8.76
CA ALA A 111 -36.84 15.99 -7.94
C ALA A 111 -37.19 14.54 -7.57
N ASN A 112 -38.49 14.19 -7.48
CA ASN A 112 -38.91 12.85 -7.08
C ASN A 112 -38.68 11.83 -8.21
N LYS A 113 -38.89 12.24 -9.47
CA LYS A 113 -38.59 11.38 -10.63
C LYS A 113 -37.09 11.16 -10.80
N SER A 114 -36.31 12.21 -10.55
CA SER A 114 -34.85 12.18 -10.63
C SER A 114 -34.17 11.50 -9.45
N TYR A 115 -34.87 11.23 -8.34
CA TYR A 115 -34.29 10.64 -7.13
C TYR A 115 -33.67 9.25 -7.36
N ASN A 116 -34.38 8.37 -8.06
CA ASN A 116 -33.87 7.03 -8.34
C ASN A 116 -32.63 7.06 -9.25
N ASP A 117 -32.62 7.97 -10.23
CA ASP A 117 -31.45 8.19 -11.09
C ASP A 117 -30.27 8.73 -10.29
N PHE A 118 -30.51 9.65 -9.36
CA PHE A 118 -29.49 10.13 -8.43
C PHE A 118 -28.90 9.00 -7.59
N LYS A 119 -29.74 8.14 -6.97
CA LYS A 119 -29.24 7.00 -6.18
C LYS A 119 -28.44 6.02 -7.04
N ARG A 120 -28.86 5.77 -8.28
CA ARG A 120 -28.10 4.94 -9.23
C ARG A 120 -26.73 5.55 -9.52
N LEU A 121 -26.66 6.86 -9.78
CA LEU A 121 -25.39 7.56 -10.00
C LEU A 121 -24.49 7.56 -8.75
N GLN A 122 -25.06 7.67 -7.55
CA GLN A 122 -24.29 7.50 -6.31
C GLN A 122 -23.72 6.07 -6.18
N GLN A 123 -24.50 5.06 -6.54
CA GLN A 123 -24.05 3.67 -6.51
C GLN A 123 -22.92 3.45 -7.53
N GLU A 124 -23.11 3.87 -8.79
CA GLU A 124 -22.07 3.79 -9.84
C GLU A 124 -20.79 4.51 -9.39
N TRP A 125 -20.91 5.68 -8.75
CA TRP A 125 -19.76 6.40 -8.19
C TRP A 125 -19.00 5.57 -7.15
N ASN A 126 -19.72 4.91 -6.24
CA ASN A 126 -19.15 4.15 -5.12
C ASN A 126 -18.55 2.79 -5.57
N GLU A 127 -19.08 2.20 -6.64
CA GLU A 127 -18.55 0.96 -7.23
C GLU A 127 -17.18 1.18 -7.87
N ILE A 128 -16.92 2.39 -8.42
CA ILE A 128 -15.64 2.74 -9.02
C ILE A 128 -14.64 3.17 -7.93
N LYS A 129 -13.65 2.32 -7.62
CA LYS A 129 -12.68 2.57 -6.53
C LYS A 129 -11.32 3.08 -7.01
N GLN A 130 -10.71 2.43 -8.00
CA GLN A 130 -9.33 2.69 -8.40
C GLN A 130 -9.26 3.77 -9.47
N VAL A 131 -8.73 4.95 -9.12
CA VAL A 131 -8.48 6.06 -10.05
C VAL A 131 -7.08 6.64 -9.81
N PRO A 132 -6.51 7.42 -10.75
CA PRO A 132 -5.22 8.05 -10.56
C PRO A 132 -5.24 8.96 -9.31
N GLN A 133 -4.29 8.75 -8.40
CA GLN A 133 -4.26 9.43 -7.09
C GLN A 133 -4.29 10.96 -7.21
N GLY A 134 -3.62 11.51 -8.24
CA GLY A 134 -3.60 12.94 -8.53
C GLY A 134 -4.97 13.54 -8.87
N LYS A 135 -5.97 12.73 -9.25
CA LYS A 135 -7.31 13.17 -9.65
C LYS A 135 -8.38 12.98 -8.58
N VAL A 136 -8.12 12.16 -7.56
CA VAL A 136 -9.09 11.82 -6.49
C VAL A 136 -9.70 13.07 -5.84
N LYS A 137 -8.87 14.05 -5.47
CA LYS A 137 -9.32 15.27 -4.77
C LYS A 137 -10.25 16.13 -5.63
N GLU A 138 -9.91 16.29 -6.90
CA GLU A 138 -10.69 17.08 -7.86
C GLU A 138 -12.03 16.39 -8.15
N LEU A 139 -11.99 15.09 -8.44
CA LEU A 139 -13.17 14.26 -8.66
C LEU A 139 -14.14 14.35 -7.48
N TRP A 140 -13.64 14.13 -6.27
CA TRP A 140 -14.47 14.18 -5.06
C TRP A 140 -15.10 15.56 -4.84
N ARG A 141 -14.35 16.65 -5.06
CA ARG A 141 -14.87 18.02 -4.92
C ARG A 141 -16.00 18.30 -5.91
N SER A 142 -15.83 17.89 -7.18
CA SER A 142 -16.83 18.07 -8.22
C SER A 142 -18.08 17.23 -7.94
N TYR A 143 -17.90 15.96 -7.57
CA TYR A 143 -19.00 15.07 -7.17
C TYR A 143 -19.78 15.64 -5.98
N GLN A 144 -19.08 16.05 -4.90
CA GLN A 144 -19.69 16.61 -3.70
C GLN A 144 -20.52 17.86 -4.01
N LEU A 145 -20.03 18.75 -4.90
CA LEU A 145 -20.75 19.93 -5.32
C LEU A 145 -22.11 19.60 -5.94
N TYR A 146 -22.16 18.65 -6.88
CA TYR A 146 -23.41 18.29 -7.56
C TYR A 146 -24.35 17.48 -6.66
N VAL A 147 -23.80 16.65 -5.76
CA VAL A 147 -24.58 15.99 -4.70
C VAL A 147 -25.24 17.03 -3.80
N GLU A 148 -24.51 18.04 -3.32
CA GLU A 148 -25.06 19.10 -2.47
C GLU A 148 -26.14 19.90 -3.22
N LYS A 149 -25.91 20.26 -4.49
CA LYS A 149 -26.93 20.93 -5.32
C LYS A 149 -28.18 20.08 -5.51
N PHE A 150 -28.07 18.77 -5.72
CA PHE A 150 -29.22 17.89 -5.84
C PHE A 150 -30.05 17.84 -4.55
N TYR A 151 -29.39 17.77 -3.38
CA TYR A 151 -30.08 17.84 -2.09
C TYR A 151 -30.74 19.21 -1.83
N ASP A 152 -30.22 20.30 -2.41
CA ASP A 152 -30.87 21.60 -2.36
C ASP A 152 -32.15 21.65 -3.22
N ILE A 153 -32.17 20.99 -4.37
CA ILE A 153 -33.39 20.83 -5.19
C ILE A 153 -34.41 19.94 -4.47
N LEU A 154 -33.97 18.84 -3.86
CA LEU A 154 -34.82 17.93 -3.07
C LEU A 154 -35.51 18.60 -1.88
N LYS A 155 -35.04 19.77 -1.39
CA LYS A 155 -35.71 20.51 -0.31
C LYS A 155 -37.17 20.84 -0.63
N LEU A 156 -37.57 20.84 -1.89
CA LEU A 156 -38.96 21.04 -2.31
C LEU A 156 -39.89 19.86 -1.91
N ASN A 157 -39.36 18.66 -1.60
CA ASN A 157 -40.09 17.48 -1.13
C ASN A 157 -39.40 16.86 0.11
N ASN A 158 -39.85 17.24 1.31
CA ASN A 158 -39.11 17.10 2.57
C ASN A 158 -38.79 15.65 3.04
N GLU A 159 -39.63 14.66 2.73
CA GLU A 159 -39.56 13.32 3.36
C GLU A 159 -38.34 12.47 2.94
N PHE A 160 -37.98 12.45 1.66
CA PHE A 160 -36.84 11.66 1.17
C PHE A 160 -35.51 12.18 1.71
N ARG A 161 -35.37 13.50 1.84
CA ARG A 161 -34.17 14.16 2.35
C ARG A 161 -33.95 13.87 3.83
N GLU A 162 -35.00 13.99 4.63
CA GLU A 162 -34.93 13.68 6.06
C GLU A 162 -34.58 12.21 6.30
N TYR A 163 -35.18 11.30 5.51
CA TYR A 163 -34.86 9.87 5.56
C TYR A 163 -33.38 9.60 5.23
N ASP A 164 -32.86 10.17 4.13
CA ASP A 164 -31.46 10.01 3.75
C ASP A 164 -30.52 10.60 4.81
N PHE A 165 -30.84 11.76 5.39
CA PHE A 165 -30.02 12.36 6.45
C PHE A 165 -29.97 11.48 7.68
N LYS A 166 -31.10 10.88 8.08
CA LYS A 166 -31.14 9.95 9.21
C LYS A 166 -30.31 8.70 8.93
N LYS A 167 -30.44 8.09 7.75
CA LYS A 167 -29.62 6.93 7.36
C LYS A 167 -28.13 7.26 7.27
N ASN A 168 -27.78 8.40 6.67
CA ASN A 168 -26.39 8.85 6.57
C ASN A 168 -25.80 9.11 7.97
N LEU A 169 -26.59 9.67 8.88
CA LEU A 169 -26.18 9.88 10.27
C LEU A 169 -25.94 8.55 10.99
N GLU A 170 -26.85 7.57 10.85
CA GLU A 170 -26.68 6.23 11.43
C GLU A 170 -25.41 5.55 10.92
N ILE A 171 -25.16 5.60 9.60
CA ILE A 171 -23.95 5.05 8.99
C ILE A 171 -22.71 5.78 9.52
N LYS A 172 -22.67 7.12 9.48
CA LYS A 172 -21.52 7.89 9.95
C LYS A 172 -21.25 7.72 11.44
N THR A 173 -22.30 7.53 12.25
CA THR A 173 -22.16 7.22 13.68
C THR A 173 -21.48 5.87 13.87
N ARG A 174 -21.91 4.83 13.14
CA ARG A 174 -21.24 3.52 13.16
C ARG A 174 -19.79 3.58 12.67
N LEU A 175 -19.51 4.41 11.68
CA LEU A 175 -18.13 4.63 11.20
C LEU A 175 -17.26 5.32 12.27
N CYS A 176 -17.83 6.26 13.04
CA CYS A 176 -17.13 6.87 14.18
C CYS A 176 -16.82 5.82 15.25
N GLU A 177 -17.81 5.02 15.64
CA GLU A 177 -17.63 3.94 16.63
C GLU A 177 -16.61 2.89 16.16
N ALA A 178 -16.65 2.53 14.87
CA ALA A 178 -15.66 1.64 14.28
C ALA A 178 -14.25 2.25 14.36
N ALA A 179 -14.10 3.52 13.96
CA ALA A 179 -12.81 4.21 14.02
C ALA A 179 -12.27 4.37 15.45
N GLU A 180 -13.16 4.56 16.44
CA GLU A 180 -12.79 4.63 17.86
C GLU A 180 -12.26 3.28 18.35
N ARG A 181 -12.90 2.16 17.97
CA ARG A 181 -12.44 0.80 18.33
C ARG A 181 -11.09 0.43 17.74
N LEU A 182 -10.72 0.99 16.58
CA LEU A 182 -9.41 0.74 15.97
C LEU A 182 -8.24 1.18 16.86
N ALA A 183 -8.46 2.09 17.82
CA ALA A 183 -7.43 2.49 18.77
C ALA A 183 -7.07 1.39 19.79
N ASP A 184 -7.97 0.42 19.99
CA ASP A 184 -7.79 -0.70 20.93
C ASP A 184 -7.26 -1.96 20.24
N GLU A 185 -7.09 -1.95 18.92
CA GLU A 185 -6.51 -3.08 18.18
C GLU A 185 -5.01 -3.22 18.45
N SER A 186 -4.57 -4.46 18.68
CA SER A 186 -3.15 -4.76 18.92
C SER A 186 -2.29 -4.59 17.66
N ASP A 187 -2.85 -4.89 16.49
CA ASP A 187 -2.17 -4.74 15.21
C ASP A 187 -2.39 -3.33 14.65
N VAL A 188 -1.43 -2.46 14.92
CA VAL A 188 -1.47 -1.05 14.53
C VAL A 188 -1.45 -0.87 13.01
N ILE A 189 -0.82 -1.78 12.26
CA ILE A 189 -0.74 -1.71 10.80
C ILE A 189 -2.10 -2.09 10.20
N SER A 190 -2.71 -3.18 10.70
CA SER A 190 -4.07 -3.56 10.34
C SER A 190 -5.06 -2.44 10.67
N ALA A 191 -4.98 -1.87 11.88
CA ALA A 191 -5.85 -0.78 12.31
C ALA A 191 -5.76 0.43 11.37
N PHE A 192 -4.55 0.80 10.92
CA PHE A 192 -4.36 1.89 9.97
C PHE A 192 -4.97 1.58 8.59
N HIS A 193 -4.82 0.36 8.07
CA HIS A 193 -5.46 -0.04 6.81
C HIS A 193 -6.99 -0.06 6.92
N GLN A 194 -7.54 -0.52 8.05
CA GLN A 194 -8.97 -0.45 8.31
C GLN A 194 -9.45 1.00 8.38
N LEU A 195 -8.70 1.89 9.01
CA LEU A 195 -9.00 3.32 9.07
C LEU A 195 -9.10 3.96 7.68
N GLN A 196 -8.22 3.58 6.74
CA GLN A 196 -8.29 4.05 5.36
C GLN A 196 -9.60 3.65 4.67
N LYS A 197 -10.11 2.44 4.93
CA LYS A 197 -11.41 1.98 4.44
C LYS A 197 -12.56 2.79 5.04
N LEU A 198 -12.52 3.04 6.36
CA LEU A 198 -13.52 3.88 7.03
C LEU A 198 -13.52 5.32 6.48
N HIS A 199 -12.35 5.88 6.15
CA HIS A 199 -12.26 7.20 5.49
C HIS A 199 -12.93 7.22 4.12
N GLN A 200 -12.84 6.12 3.37
CA GLN A 200 -13.49 5.97 2.08
C GLN A 200 -15.02 5.89 2.26
N GLU A 201 -15.49 4.99 3.12
CA GLU A 201 -16.93 4.83 3.43
C GLU A 201 -17.57 6.12 3.98
N PHE A 202 -16.83 6.88 4.80
CA PHE A 202 -17.32 8.15 5.34
C PHE A 202 -17.51 9.21 4.24
N ARG A 203 -16.64 9.21 3.21
CA ARG A 203 -16.75 10.11 2.04
C ARG A 203 -17.85 9.69 1.08
N ASP A 204 -18.03 8.39 0.92
CA ASP A 204 -19.06 7.79 0.05
C ASP A 204 -20.46 7.90 0.67
N THR A 205 -20.52 8.08 1.99
CA THR A 205 -21.76 8.37 2.71
C THR A 205 -22.14 9.84 2.52
N GLY A 206 -23.38 10.06 2.07
CA GLY A 206 -23.93 11.38 1.77
C GLY A 206 -23.97 12.37 2.95
N PRO A 207 -24.49 13.58 2.72
CA PRO A 207 -24.58 14.62 3.74
C PRO A 207 -25.52 14.23 4.87
N VAL A 208 -25.29 14.85 6.03
CA VAL A 208 -26.18 14.81 7.20
C VAL A 208 -26.79 16.19 7.42
N ALA A 209 -27.70 16.30 8.39
CA ALA A 209 -28.26 17.59 8.79
C ALA A 209 -27.15 18.58 9.19
N ARG A 210 -27.35 19.87 8.86
CA ARG A 210 -26.30 20.89 8.93
C ARG A 210 -25.74 21.08 10.34
N ASP A 211 -26.62 21.00 11.32
CA ASP A 211 -26.35 21.03 12.76
C ASP A 211 -25.49 19.87 13.25
N LEU A 212 -25.60 18.69 12.63
CA LEU A 212 -24.84 17.49 13.03
C LEU A 212 -23.57 17.27 12.20
N ARG A 213 -23.40 17.99 11.09
CA ARG A 213 -22.28 17.79 10.15
C ARG A 213 -20.92 17.95 10.82
N ASP A 214 -20.76 19.04 11.56
CA ASP A 214 -19.47 19.38 12.18
C ASP A 214 -19.16 18.44 13.34
N ASP A 215 -20.16 18.08 14.15
CA ASP A 215 -19.99 17.16 15.29
C ASP A 215 -19.54 15.77 14.83
N VAL A 216 -20.25 15.20 13.84
CA VAL A 216 -19.92 13.89 13.27
C VAL A 216 -18.55 13.90 12.61
N TRP A 217 -18.21 14.97 11.88
CA TRP A 217 -16.89 15.12 11.28
C TRP A 217 -15.77 15.23 12.32
N ASN A 218 -15.97 16.04 13.36
CA ASN A 218 -14.98 16.24 14.41
C ASN A 218 -14.76 14.95 15.22
N ARG A 219 -15.83 14.20 15.53
CA ARG A 219 -15.73 12.89 16.19
C ARG A 219 -14.91 11.91 15.36
N PHE A 220 -15.24 11.75 14.09
CA PHE A 220 -14.51 10.87 13.18
C PHE A 220 -13.04 11.30 13.04
N LYS A 221 -12.78 12.59 12.85
CA LYS A 221 -11.44 13.16 12.74
C LYS A 221 -10.61 12.91 14.01
N ALA A 222 -11.21 13.04 15.19
CA ALA A 222 -10.52 12.79 16.46
C ALA A 222 -10.11 11.32 16.57
N ALA A 223 -11.01 10.38 16.26
CA ALA A 223 -10.71 8.95 16.22
C ALA A 223 -9.59 8.61 15.22
N SER A 224 -9.70 9.12 13.97
CA SER A 224 -8.66 8.97 12.95
C SER A 224 -7.30 9.51 13.40
N THR A 225 -7.30 10.67 14.07
CA THR A 225 -6.06 11.29 14.58
C THR A 225 -5.40 10.41 15.63
N ASN A 226 -6.18 9.78 16.52
CA ASN A 226 -5.65 8.90 17.54
C ASN A 226 -4.99 7.65 16.93
N VAL A 227 -5.67 6.98 15.98
CA VAL A 227 -5.12 5.80 15.29
C VAL A 227 -3.86 6.16 14.50
N ASN A 228 -3.84 7.29 13.79
CA ASN A 228 -2.64 7.76 13.09
C ASN A 228 -1.47 8.03 14.03
N ARG A 229 -1.73 8.58 15.23
CA ARG A 229 -0.71 8.79 16.26
C ARG A 229 -0.14 7.46 16.75
N LEU A 230 -0.99 6.46 17.02
CA LEU A 230 -0.54 5.12 17.41
C LEU A 230 0.33 4.47 16.31
N HIS A 231 -0.07 4.61 15.05
CA HIS A 231 0.72 4.16 13.90
C HIS A 231 2.09 4.83 13.86
N GLN A 232 2.16 6.16 13.98
CA GLN A 232 3.45 6.87 14.03
C GLN A 232 4.33 6.38 15.19
N GLN A 233 3.75 6.25 16.39
CA GLN A 233 4.48 5.78 17.57
C GLN A 233 5.04 4.36 17.40
N HIS A 234 4.29 3.46 16.76
CA HIS A 234 4.76 2.10 16.48
C HIS A 234 6.02 2.09 15.61
N PHE A 235 6.05 2.87 14.53
CA PHE A 235 7.22 2.95 13.64
C PHE A 235 8.41 3.69 14.28
N ASP A 236 8.15 4.70 15.09
CA ASP A 236 9.19 5.41 15.83
C ASP A 236 9.90 4.46 16.84
N GLN A 237 9.12 3.66 17.58
CA GLN A 237 9.64 2.65 18.51
C GLN A 237 10.42 1.55 17.77
N LEU A 238 9.90 1.06 16.64
CA LEU A 238 10.57 0.04 15.84
C LEU A 238 11.93 0.53 15.36
N LYS A 239 12.00 1.78 14.87
CA LYS A 239 13.25 2.41 14.46
C LYS A 239 14.23 2.57 15.61
N GLU A 240 13.76 2.93 16.81
CA GLU A 240 14.62 3.04 18.00
C GLU A 240 15.24 1.68 18.36
N VAL A 241 14.43 0.61 18.37
CA VAL A 241 14.92 -0.76 18.62
C VAL A 241 15.91 -1.22 17.55
N GLU A 242 15.65 -0.93 16.27
CA GLU A 242 16.58 -1.26 15.19
C GLU A 242 17.92 -0.54 15.34
N LEU A 243 17.92 0.73 15.76
CA LEU A 243 19.13 1.50 16.03
C LEU A 243 19.92 0.92 17.22
N GLN A 244 19.25 0.55 18.30
CA GLN A 244 19.88 -0.11 19.46
C GLN A 244 20.49 -1.46 19.06
N ASN A 245 19.77 -2.26 18.26
CA ASN A 245 20.27 -3.54 17.75
C ASN A 245 21.48 -3.36 16.83
N LEU A 246 21.49 -2.30 16.01
CA LEU A 246 22.63 -1.98 15.15
C LEU A 246 23.86 -1.60 15.98
N ASP A 247 23.70 -0.74 16.98
CA ASP A 247 24.77 -0.34 17.91
C ASP A 247 25.38 -1.56 18.62
N GLN A 248 24.54 -2.43 19.18
CA GLN A 248 24.97 -3.67 19.81
C GLN A 248 25.73 -4.59 18.86
N LYS A 249 25.29 -4.72 17.60
CA LYS A 249 25.98 -5.52 16.58
C LYS A 249 27.34 -4.91 16.21
N THR A 250 27.42 -3.59 16.08
CA THR A 250 28.68 -2.88 15.81
C THR A 250 29.68 -3.12 16.93
N VAL A 251 29.26 -2.99 18.19
CA VAL A 251 30.11 -3.27 19.37
C VAL A 251 30.63 -4.71 19.33
N ILE A 252 29.78 -5.69 18.98
CA ILE A 252 30.23 -7.09 18.84
C ILE A 252 31.29 -7.21 17.73
N CYS A 253 31.10 -6.57 16.58
CA CYS A 253 32.09 -6.58 15.50
C CYS A 253 33.43 -5.97 15.95
N GLU A 254 33.41 -4.83 16.64
CA GLU A 254 34.61 -4.17 17.16
C GLU A 254 35.35 -5.05 18.17
N ILE A 255 34.62 -5.73 19.07
CA ILE A 255 35.21 -6.70 20.01
C ILE A 255 35.87 -7.85 19.24
N VAL A 256 35.20 -8.40 18.22
CA VAL A 256 35.71 -9.50 17.40
C VAL A 256 36.94 -9.10 16.58
N GLU A 257 36.99 -7.87 16.06
CA GLU A 257 38.13 -7.31 15.35
C GLU A 257 39.32 -7.02 16.29
N ALA A 258 39.05 -6.63 17.53
CA ALA A 258 40.05 -6.38 18.55
C ALA A 258 40.65 -7.67 19.17
N ILE A 259 40.05 -8.84 18.93
CA ILE A 259 40.65 -10.12 19.33
C ILE A 259 41.90 -10.35 18.46
N ASP A 260 43.07 -10.31 19.09
CA ASP A 260 44.32 -10.64 18.43
C ASP A 260 44.42 -12.15 18.15
N TYR A 261 44.04 -12.54 16.94
CA TYR A 261 44.05 -13.92 16.46
C TYR A 261 45.45 -14.57 16.48
N VAL A 262 46.53 -13.79 16.55
CA VAL A 262 47.90 -14.30 16.61
C VAL A 262 48.22 -14.88 18.00
N SER A 263 47.48 -14.47 19.04
CA SER A 263 47.67 -14.91 20.43
C SER A 263 46.88 -16.18 20.79
N LEU A 264 45.96 -16.63 19.94
CA LEU A 264 45.13 -17.82 20.15
C LEU A 264 45.92 -19.11 19.86
N THR A 265 46.81 -19.52 20.76
CA THR A 265 47.67 -20.72 20.61
C THR A 265 47.01 -22.04 21.05
N SER A 266 45.71 -22.23 20.85
CA SER A 266 45.05 -23.48 21.25
C SER A 266 44.15 -24.05 20.15
N PHE A 267 44.77 -24.61 19.11
CA PHE A 267 44.35 -25.85 18.45
C PHE A 267 45.57 -26.46 17.74
N ASN A 268 46.46 -27.07 18.54
CA ASN A 268 47.36 -28.10 18.08
C ASN A 268 46.76 -29.45 18.53
N THR A 269 46.18 -30.17 17.59
CA THR A 269 45.98 -31.63 17.64
C THR A 269 46.05 -32.17 16.23
#